data_AF-A0A821K8C1-F1
#
_entry.id   AF-A0A821K8C1-F1
#
_cell.length_a   1.000
_cell.length_b   1.000
_cell.length_c   1.000
_cell.angle_alpha   90.00
_cell.angle_beta   90.00
_cell.angle_gamma   90.00
#
_symmetry.space_group_name_H-M   'P 1'
#
loop_
_entity.id
_entity.type
_entity.pdbx_description
1 polymer ?
#
loop_
_entity_poly.entity_id
_entity_poly.type
_entity_poly.pdbx_seq_one_letter_code
_entity_poly.pdbx_strand_id
1 'polypeptide(L)'
;HSIMNQGKTLGKLVHCRAGDLILWDSRTIHCNSPATASEERNKNEPVDLLRIAIYVCMSPISFVCGQTVDEFREKRKQMLEKNCTLTHWSTELVLGGGLNTDLPKIPINKFNTYQKALIFGFDDNNEEQTSI
;
A
#
# COMPACT_ATOMS: atom_id res chain seq x y z
N HIS A 1 -4.19 11.77 -21.39
CA HIS A 1 -4.25 11.15 -22.73
C HIS A 1 -5.46 10.22 -22.82
N SER A 2 -6.32 10.40 -23.82
CA SER A 2 -7.39 9.44 -24.13
C SER A 2 -6.76 8.22 -24.79
N ILE A 3 -7.04 7.02 -24.28
CA ILE A 3 -6.64 5.78 -24.96
C ILE A 3 -7.70 5.55 -26.05
N MET A 4 -7.31 5.79 -27.29
CA MET A 4 -8.20 5.68 -28.45
C MET A 4 -7.97 4.34 -29.15
N ASN A 5 -9.04 3.65 -29.54
CA ASN A 5 -8.97 2.55 -30.51
C ASN A 5 -10.03 2.82 -31.59
N GLN A 6 -9.62 2.81 -32.85
CA GLN A 6 -10.50 3.10 -34.01
C GLN A 6 -11.35 4.37 -33.84
N GLY A 7 -10.77 5.43 -33.26
CA GLY A 7 -11.47 6.72 -33.09
C GLY A 7 -12.46 6.78 -31.93
N LYS A 8 -12.64 5.71 -31.14
CA LYS A 8 -13.44 5.72 -29.89
C LYS A 8 -12.55 5.84 -28.67
N THR A 9 -12.91 6.71 -27.73
CA THR A 9 -12.26 6.76 -26.40
C THR A 9 -12.61 5.48 -25.64
N LEU A 10 -11.63 4.61 -25.42
CA LEU A 10 -11.79 3.39 -24.63
C LEU A 10 -11.48 3.60 -23.14
N GLY A 11 -10.72 4.63 -22.80
CA GLY A 11 -10.38 4.94 -21.42
C GLY A 11 -9.64 6.27 -21.26
N LYS A 12 -9.53 6.73 -20.02
CA LYS A 12 -8.76 7.92 -19.65
C LYS A 12 -7.55 7.52 -18.83
N LEU A 13 -6.37 7.99 -19.24
CA LEU A 13 -5.18 7.88 -18.41
C LEU A 13 -5.22 8.93 -17.31
N VAL A 14 -5.10 8.51 -16.05
CA VAL A 14 -4.97 9.41 -14.90
C VAL A 14 -3.52 9.89 -14.82
N HIS A 15 -3.33 11.20 -14.77
CA HIS A 15 -2.01 11.85 -14.71
C HIS A 15 -1.76 12.26 -13.26
N CYS A 16 -0.57 11.93 -12.75
CA CYS A 16 -0.23 12.10 -11.34
C CYS A 16 1.23 12.52 -11.20
N ARG A 17 1.54 13.23 -10.12
CA ARG A 17 2.89 13.56 -9.67
C ARG A 17 3.25 12.73 -8.44
N ALA A 18 4.53 12.72 -8.09
CA ALA A 18 4.98 12.09 -6.85
C ALA A 18 4.25 12.73 -5.65
N GLY A 19 3.63 11.88 -4.82
CA GLY A 19 2.83 12.31 -3.66
C GLY A 19 1.33 12.38 -3.90
N ASP A 20 0.85 12.31 -5.14
CA ASP A 20 -0.59 12.29 -5.43
C ASP A 20 -1.22 10.96 -4.96
N LEU A 21 -2.41 11.05 -4.36
CA LEU A 21 -3.24 9.91 -3.98
C LEU A 21 -4.36 9.72 -5.01
N ILE A 22 -4.39 8.55 -5.65
CA ILE A 22 -5.44 8.16 -6.60
C ILE A 22 -6.41 7.23 -5.88
N LEU A 23 -7.69 7.61 -5.85
CA LEU A 23 -8.77 6.80 -5.31
C LEU A 23 -9.79 6.50 -6.41
N TRP A 24 -10.37 5.31 -6.37
CA TRP A 24 -11.47 4.92 -7.26
C TRP A 24 -12.49 4.06 -6.48
N ASP A 25 -13.75 4.11 -6.90
CA ASP A 25 -14.79 3.21 -6.38
C ASP A 25 -14.43 1.76 -6.74
N SER A 26 -14.63 0.81 -5.82
CA SER A 26 -14.22 -0.58 -5.98
C SER A 26 -14.81 -1.29 -7.22
N ARG A 27 -15.89 -0.77 -7.80
CA ARG A 27 -16.53 -1.27 -9.02
C ARG A 27 -16.00 -0.60 -10.30
N THR A 28 -15.09 0.35 -10.17
CA THR A 28 -14.48 1.07 -11.31
C THR A 28 -13.55 0.12 -12.06
N ILE A 29 -13.85 -0.14 -13.34
CA ILE A 29 -12.96 -0.87 -14.24
C ILE A 29 -11.69 -0.03 -14.46
N HIS A 30 -10.54 -0.60 -14.13
CA HIS A 30 -9.24 0.04 -14.28
C HIS A 30 -8.17 -0.99 -14.66
N CYS A 31 -7.05 -0.51 -15.21
CA CYS A 31 -5.89 -1.33 -15.50
C CYS A 31 -4.60 -0.51 -15.39
N ASN A 32 -3.48 -1.19 -15.19
CA ASN A 32 -2.15 -0.57 -15.24
C ASN A 32 -1.67 -0.51 -16.69
N SER A 33 -1.10 0.63 -17.09
CA SER A 33 -0.30 0.73 -18.32
C SER A 33 1.18 0.64 -17.97
N PRO A 34 2.07 0.12 -18.83
CA PRO A 34 3.51 0.27 -18.66
C PRO A 34 3.90 1.76 -18.52
N ALA A 35 4.99 2.03 -17.81
CA ALA A 35 5.58 3.37 -17.83
C ALA A 35 6.29 3.56 -19.18
N THR A 36 6.03 4.67 -19.85
CA THR A 36 6.69 5.01 -21.11
C THR A 36 7.78 6.04 -20.86
N ALA A 37 9.02 5.70 -21.20
CA ALA A 37 10.09 6.69 -21.30
C ALA A 37 9.80 7.60 -22.50
N SER A 38 10.07 8.90 -22.37
CA SER A 38 9.85 9.86 -23.45
C SER A 38 10.89 9.78 -24.56
N GLU A 39 12.05 9.15 -24.32
CA GLU A 39 13.17 9.06 -25.26
C GLU A 39 13.81 7.66 -25.24
N GLU A 40 14.46 7.29 -26.36
CA GLU A 40 15.29 6.08 -26.43
C GLU A 40 16.50 6.25 -25.49
N ARG A 41 16.49 5.52 -24.37
CA ARG A 41 17.55 5.57 -23.37
C ARG A 41 18.87 5.03 -23.94
N ASN A 42 19.98 5.74 -23.72
CA ASN A 42 21.31 5.20 -24.02
C ASN A 42 21.60 3.99 -23.13
N LYS A 43 22.13 2.90 -23.71
CA LYS A 43 22.40 1.65 -22.97
C LYS A 43 23.36 1.85 -21.78
N ASN A 44 24.24 2.85 -21.85
CA ASN A 44 25.28 3.13 -20.87
C ASN A 44 24.86 4.10 -19.74
N GLU A 45 23.68 4.69 -19.82
CA GLU A 45 23.16 5.55 -18.74
C GLU A 45 22.57 4.69 -17.60
N PRO A 46 22.43 5.21 -16.37
CA PRO A 46 21.66 4.57 -15.30
C PRO A 46 20.16 4.53 -15.63
N VAL A 47 19.41 3.58 -15.02
CA VAL A 47 17.96 3.46 -15.26
C VAL A 47 17.25 4.51 -14.43
N ASP A 48 16.51 5.40 -15.07
CA ASP A 48 15.61 6.30 -14.35
C ASP A 48 14.40 5.53 -13.83
N LEU A 49 14.01 5.80 -12.58
CA LEU A 49 12.78 5.27 -12.01
C LEU A 49 11.58 5.95 -12.70
N LEU A 50 11.04 5.31 -13.73
CA LEU A 50 9.96 5.87 -14.54
C LEU A 50 8.65 6.03 -13.76
N ARG A 51 8.30 5.04 -12.93
CA ARG A 51 7.09 5.08 -12.10
C ARG A 51 7.16 4.05 -10.97
N ILE A 52 6.86 4.50 -9.77
CA ILE A 52 6.50 3.63 -8.64
C ILE A 52 5.08 3.99 -8.17
N ALA A 53 4.27 2.99 -7.89
CA ALA A 53 2.97 3.14 -7.27
C ALA A 53 2.93 2.23 -6.04
N ILE A 54 2.46 2.78 -4.93
CA ILE A 54 2.29 2.03 -3.67
C ILE A 54 0.79 1.84 -3.47
N TYR A 55 0.36 0.59 -3.37
CA TYR A 55 -1.03 0.28 -3.08
C TYR A 55 -1.30 0.47 -1.58
N VAL A 56 -2.27 1.32 -1.26
CA VAL A 56 -2.79 1.50 0.09
C VAL A 56 -4.20 0.94 0.11
N CYS A 57 -4.43 -0.06 0.95
CA CYS A 57 -5.78 -0.61 1.14
C CYS A 57 -6.51 0.21 2.21
N MET A 58 -7.72 0.70 1.87
CA MET A 58 -8.60 1.42 2.79
C MET A 58 -9.82 0.54 3.08
N SER A 59 -9.73 -0.28 4.12
CA SER A 59 -10.86 -1.12 4.55
C SER A 59 -11.51 -0.52 5.80
N PRO A 60 -12.87 -0.47 5.87
CA PRO A 60 -13.57 -0.11 7.10
C PRO A 60 -13.16 -1.00 8.26
N ILE A 61 -12.96 -0.41 9.45
CA ILE A 61 -12.58 -1.18 10.64
C ILE A 61 -13.62 -2.23 11.03
N SER A 62 -14.89 -1.99 10.70
CA SER A 62 -16.00 -2.92 10.91
C SER A 62 -15.89 -4.22 10.11
N PHE A 63 -14.97 -4.31 9.14
CA PHE A 63 -14.70 -5.54 8.39
C PHE A 63 -13.73 -6.46 9.12
N VAL A 64 -13.12 -6.02 10.23
CA VAL A 64 -12.38 -6.92 11.12
C VAL A 64 -13.38 -7.86 11.80
N CYS A 65 -13.25 -9.15 11.53
CA CYS A 65 -14.14 -10.18 12.07
C CYS A 65 -13.36 -11.25 12.84
N GLY A 66 -14.00 -11.87 13.84
CA GLY A 66 -13.44 -13.00 14.60
C GLY A 66 -12.41 -12.62 15.69
N GLN A 67 -12.18 -11.33 15.92
CA GLN A 67 -11.35 -10.78 17.01
C GLN A 67 -11.71 -9.31 17.25
N THR A 68 -11.25 -8.77 18.37
CA THR A 68 -11.35 -7.33 18.66
C THR A 68 -10.37 -6.50 17.80
N VAL A 69 -10.64 -5.21 17.66
CA VAL A 69 -9.76 -4.28 16.92
C VAL A 69 -8.36 -4.19 17.54
N ASP A 70 -8.28 -4.21 18.88
CA ASP A 70 -7.00 -4.11 19.58
C ASP A 70 -6.16 -5.37 19.42
N GLU A 71 -6.78 -6.56 19.51
CA GLU A 71 -6.09 -7.82 19.19
C GLU A 71 -5.58 -7.85 17.75
N PHE A 72 -6.36 -7.33 16.80
CA PHE A 72 -5.95 -7.24 15.40
C PHE A 72 -4.73 -6.31 15.23
N ARG A 73 -4.73 -5.14 15.88
CA ARG A 73 -3.62 -4.17 15.84
C ARG A 73 -2.34 -4.74 16.46
N GLU A 74 -2.46 -5.38 17.61
CA GLU A 74 -1.31 -5.98 18.30
C GLU A 74 -0.70 -7.13 17.47
N LYS A 75 -1.52 -7.98 16.85
CA LYS A 75 -1.00 -9.00 15.94
C LYS A 75 -0.30 -8.40 14.72
N ARG A 76 -0.80 -7.32 14.12
CA ARG A 76 -0.12 -6.63 13.01
C ARG A 76 1.27 -6.12 13.42
N LYS A 77 1.38 -5.56 14.62
CA LYS A 77 2.66 -5.12 15.19
C LYS A 77 3.65 -6.28 15.30
N GLN A 78 3.21 -7.40 15.86
CA GLN A 78 4.05 -8.60 16.00
C GLN A 78 4.48 -9.18 14.64
N MET A 79 3.60 -9.14 13.63
CA MET A 79 3.93 -9.60 12.28
C MET A 79 4.97 -8.71 11.62
N LEU A 80 4.89 -7.39 11.80
CA LEU A 80 5.90 -6.45 11.32
C LEU A 80 7.28 -6.72 11.95
N GLU A 81 7.33 -6.86 13.28
CA GLU A 81 8.59 -7.12 14.01
C GLU A 81 9.24 -8.46 13.62
N LYS A 82 8.44 -9.40 13.11
CA LYS A 82 8.88 -10.72 12.64
C LYS A 82 9.17 -10.76 11.13
N ASN A 83 9.07 -9.65 10.42
CA ASN A 83 9.20 -9.58 8.96
C ASN A 83 8.24 -10.53 8.22
N CYS A 84 7.02 -10.71 8.74
CA CYS A 84 6.02 -11.58 8.12
C CYS A 84 5.31 -10.85 6.98
N THR A 85 5.21 -11.51 5.83
CA THR A 85 4.28 -11.11 4.77
C THR A 85 2.88 -11.62 5.07
N LEU A 86 1.88 -10.77 4.84
CA LEU A 86 0.45 -11.12 4.95
C LEU A 86 -0.16 -11.28 3.57
N THR A 87 -1.36 -11.86 3.50
CA THR A 87 -2.13 -11.95 2.26
C THR A 87 -2.63 -10.57 1.79
N HIS A 88 -3.27 -10.54 0.62
CA HIS A 88 -3.86 -9.33 0.05
C HIS A 88 -5.14 -8.86 0.75
N TRP A 89 -5.68 -9.63 1.70
CA TRP A 89 -6.85 -9.27 2.49
C TRP A 89 -6.43 -8.45 3.71
N SER A 90 -6.59 -7.13 3.63
CA SER A 90 -6.04 -6.19 4.62
C SER A 90 -6.62 -6.32 6.02
N THR A 91 -7.82 -6.89 6.15
CA THR A 91 -8.54 -7.13 7.42
C THR A 91 -8.42 -8.57 7.90
N GLU A 92 -7.72 -9.43 7.16
CA GLU A 92 -7.40 -10.79 7.57
C GLU A 92 -5.91 -10.87 7.92
N LEU A 93 -5.56 -11.68 8.91
CA LEU A 93 -4.15 -11.91 9.29
C LEU A 93 -3.74 -13.32 8.90
N VAL A 94 -3.77 -13.56 7.58
CA VAL A 94 -3.30 -14.81 6.99
C VAL A 94 -1.87 -14.60 6.48
N LEU A 95 -0.97 -15.52 6.81
CA LEU A 95 0.43 -15.44 6.37
C LEU A 95 0.52 -15.66 4.85
N GLY A 96 1.09 -14.68 4.15
CA GLY A 96 1.32 -14.71 2.72
C GLY A 96 2.70 -15.30 2.42
N GLY A 97 2.85 -16.62 2.45
CA GLY A 97 4.13 -17.29 2.15
C GLY A 97 5.15 -17.25 3.30
N GLY A 98 6.16 -18.14 3.23
CA GLY A 98 6.99 -18.58 4.34
C GLY A 98 7.65 -17.48 5.20
N LEU A 99 7.59 -17.67 6.52
CA LEU A 99 8.35 -16.93 7.52
C LEU A 99 9.84 -17.12 7.26
N ASN A 100 10.53 -16.09 6.80
CA ASN A 100 11.99 -16.10 6.79
C ASN A 100 12.50 -15.58 8.14
N THR A 101 12.69 -16.50 9.09
CA THR A 101 13.12 -16.19 10.46
C THR A 101 14.53 -15.61 10.56
N ASP A 102 15.29 -15.69 9.46
CA ASP A 102 16.71 -15.33 9.41
C ASP A 102 16.92 -13.88 8.94
N LEU A 103 15.85 -13.17 8.55
CA LEU A 103 15.94 -11.76 8.20
C LEU A 103 16.13 -10.88 9.45
N PRO A 104 16.99 -9.84 9.39
CA PRO A 104 17.18 -8.92 10.49
C PRO A 104 15.84 -8.27 10.84
N LYS A 105 15.41 -8.45 12.09
CA LYS A 105 14.21 -7.80 12.62
C LYS A 105 14.43 -6.29 12.63
N ILE A 106 13.49 -5.53 12.07
CA ILE A 106 13.51 -4.06 12.18
C ILE A 106 12.71 -3.70 13.43
N PRO A 107 13.36 -3.33 14.54
CA PRO A 107 12.64 -3.01 15.76
C PRO A 107 11.80 -1.74 15.57
N ILE A 108 10.60 -1.73 16.15
CA ILE A 108 9.59 -0.71 15.86
C ILE A 108 10.01 0.70 16.27
N ASN A 109 10.94 0.81 17.20
CA ASN A 109 11.54 2.06 17.66
C ASN A 109 12.42 2.75 16.60
N LYS A 110 12.79 2.06 15.51
CA LYS A 110 13.50 2.67 14.38
C LYS A 110 12.58 3.42 13.41
N PHE A 111 11.27 3.19 13.48
CA PHE A 111 10.33 3.93 12.65
C PHE A 111 10.06 5.31 13.23
N ASN A 112 9.97 6.29 12.33
CA ASN A 112 9.52 7.62 12.71
C ASN A 112 8.02 7.62 13.05
N THR A 113 7.55 8.69 13.67
CA THR A 113 6.16 8.88 14.10
C THR A 113 5.16 8.65 12.96
N TYR A 114 5.43 9.18 11.77
CA TYR A 114 4.56 9.00 10.60
C TYR A 114 4.47 7.54 10.14
N GLN A 115 5.60 6.83 10.11
CA GLN A 115 5.64 5.42 9.74
C GLN A 115 4.87 4.57 10.75
N LYS A 116 5.01 4.86 12.05
CA LYS A 116 4.23 4.21 13.10
C LYS A 116 2.74 4.48 12.94
N ALA A 117 2.34 5.72 12.65
CA ALA A 117 0.95 6.07 12.40
C ALA A 117 0.35 5.30 11.22
N LEU A 118 1.12 5.06 10.16
CA LEU A 118 0.70 4.20 9.04
C LEU A 118 0.54 2.73 9.43
N ILE A 119 1.34 2.23 10.38
CA ILE A 119 1.29 0.84 10.84
C ILE A 119 0.11 0.62 11.80
N PHE A 120 -0.07 1.54 12.75
CA PHE A 120 -1.02 1.41 13.86
C PHE A 120 -2.40 2.01 13.55
N GLY A 121 -2.46 2.95 12.60
CA GLY A 121 -3.68 3.68 12.24
C GLY A 121 -4.00 4.85 13.17
N PHE A 122 -3.08 5.24 14.05
CA PHE A 122 -3.19 6.41 14.93
C PHE A 122 -1.80 6.96 15.24
N ASP A 123 -1.73 8.26 15.53
CA ASP A 123 -0.49 8.92 15.89
C ASP A 123 -0.13 8.58 17.35
N ASP A 124 1.16 8.39 17.67
CA ASP A 124 1.63 8.07 19.04
C ASP A 124 1.19 9.15 20.08
N ASN A 125 0.74 10.31 19.61
CA ASN A 125 0.25 11.43 20.42
C ASN A 125 -1.27 11.41 20.71
N ASN A 126 -2.02 10.46 20.14
CA ASN A 126 -3.48 10.33 20.30
C ASN A 126 -3.85 8.93 20.82
N GLU A 127 -3.25 8.52 21.94
CA GLU A 127 -3.90 7.52 22.77
C GLU A 127 -5.23 8.11 23.27
N GLU A 128 -6.34 7.39 23.04
CA GLU A 128 -7.70 7.72 23.48
C GLU A 128 -8.38 8.96 22.87
N GLN A 129 -8.97 8.83 21.67
CA GLN A 129 -10.18 9.62 21.35
C GLN A 129 -11.01 9.09 20.17
N THR A 130 -11.37 7.81 20.15
CA THR A 130 -12.53 7.37 19.34
C THR A 130 -13.28 6.26 20.07
N SER A 131 -14.00 6.63 21.12
CA SER A 131 -15.24 5.94 21.50
C SER A 131 -16.35 6.55 20.65
N ILE A 132 -16.84 5.81 19.66
CA ILE A 132 -18.17 6.00 19.06
C ILE A 132 -18.85 4.63 19.11
#